data_AF-A0A431PXQ6-F1
#
_entry.id   AF-A0A431PXQ6-F1
#
_cell.length_a   1.000
_cell.length_b   1.000
_cell.length_c   1.000
_cell.angle_alpha   90.00
_cell.angle_beta   90.00
_cell.angle_gamma   90.00
#
_symmetry.space_group_name_H-M   'P 1'
#
loop_
_entity.id
_entity.type
_entity.pdbx_description
1 polymer ?
#
loop_
_entity_poly.entity_id
_entity_poly.type
_entity_poly.pdbx_seq_one_letter_code
_entity_poly.pdbx_strand_id
1 'polypeptide(L)' 'MTGRLAAKAAGRLAAGALACAASACPAFAFTCGARLVTEGLSAYEVLKICGPPAWISAPANPIEQEAWIYDFGPRNSSED' A
#
# COMPACT_ATOMS: atom_id res chain seq x y z
N MET A 1 43.03 36.14 -3.29
CA MET A 1 41.58 36.07 -3.07
C MET A 1 41.33 35.16 -1.87
N THR A 2 41.26 35.80 -0.71
CA THR A 2 40.85 35.29 0.63
C THR A 2 39.35 34.97 0.61
N GLY A 3 38.80 33.96 1.30
CA GLY A 3 39.31 33.05 2.30
C GLY A 3 38.21 32.06 2.72
N ARG A 4 38.60 31.04 3.51
CA ARG A 4 37.71 30.07 4.14
C ARG A 4 36.81 30.76 5.16
N LEU A 5 35.49 30.68 5.01
CA LEU A 5 34.55 31.14 6.04
C LEU A 5 34.05 29.94 6.85
N ALA A 6 34.31 30.06 8.15
CA ALA A 6 34.10 29.09 9.21
C ALA A 6 32.62 28.73 9.39
N ALA A 7 32.37 27.43 9.58
CA ALA A 7 31.14 26.94 10.19
C ALA A 7 31.10 27.42 11.66
N LYS A 8 30.13 28.28 11.98
CA LYS A 8 29.83 28.66 13.36
C LYS A 8 28.45 28.09 13.71
N ALA A 9 28.45 27.02 14.48
CA ALA A 9 27.24 26.49 15.10
C ALA A 9 26.70 27.50 16.12
N ALA A 10 25.40 27.78 16.10
CA ALA A 10 24.57 28.05 17.29
C ALA A 10 23.17 28.49 16.86
N GLY A 11 22.20 27.62 17.07
CA GLY A 11 20.79 27.94 16.85
C GLY A 11 19.90 26.78 17.29
N ARG A 12 20.06 26.35 18.55
CA ARG A 12 19.10 25.45 19.20
C ARG A 12 17.76 26.17 19.20
N LEU A 13 16.77 25.71 18.42
CA LEU A 13 15.33 25.94 18.58
C LEU A 13 14.62 25.37 17.34
N ALA A 14 14.34 24.07 17.33
CA ALA A 14 13.23 23.42 16.60
C ALA A 14 13.35 21.87 16.68
N ALA A 15 13.78 21.33 17.83
CA ALA A 15 13.67 19.89 18.08
C ALA A 15 12.25 19.62 18.60
N GLY A 16 11.27 19.49 17.71
CA GLY A 16 9.90 19.21 18.15
C GLY A 16 8.83 18.96 17.09
N ALA A 17 9.09 19.19 15.80
CA ALA A 17 8.07 19.05 14.76
C ALA A 17 8.32 17.89 13.77
N LEU A 18 9.11 16.89 14.14
CA LEU A 18 9.47 15.76 13.26
C LEU A 18 9.13 14.41 13.90
N ALA A 19 7.94 14.25 14.49
CA ALA A 19 7.60 13.04 15.24
C ALA A 19 6.20 12.44 14.98
N CYS A 20 5.53 12.76 13.86
CA CYS A 20 4.22 12.16 13.52
C CYS A 20 4.18 11.40 12.18
N ALA A 21 5.30 11.17 11.50
CA ALA A 21 5.30 10.53 10.18
C ALA A 21 5.22 8.99 10.19
N ALA A 22 5.21 8.33 11.35
CA ALA A 22 5.44 6.87 11.42
C ALA A 22 4.20 6.01 11.69
N SER A 23 3.00 6.58 11.73
CA SER A 23 1.75 5.82 11.88
C SER A 23 1.13 5.53 10.51
N ALA A 24 1.87 4.86 9.63
CA ALA A 24 1.28 4.35 8.39
C ALA A 24 0.44 3.13 8.74
N CYS A 25 -0.89 3.27 8.71
CA CYS A 25 -1.78 2.11 8.77
C CYS A 25 -1.50 1.25 7.53
N PRO A 26 -1.28 -0.06 7.66
CA PRO A 26 -1.16 -0.91 6.48
C PRO A 26 -2.46 -0.82 5.69
N ALA A 27 -2.40 -0.21 4.50
CA ALA A 27 -3.50 -0.22 3.55
C ALA A 27 -3.30 -1.43 2.64
N PHE A 28 -4.19 -2.42 2.70
CA PHE A 28 -4.12 -3.55 1.78
C PHE A 28 -4.61 -3.08 0.41
N ALA A 29 -3.71 -3.06 -0.57
CA ALA A 29 -4.03 -2.71 -1.95
C ALA A 29 -3.38 -3.71 -2.89
N PHE A 30 -4.11 -4.09 -3.93
CA PHE A 30 -3.60 -4.95 -5.00
C PHE A 30 -4.03 -4.41 -6.36
N THR A 31 -3.41 -4.90 -7.43
CA THR A 31 -3.68 -4.43 -8.79
C THR A 31 -4.21 -5.57 -9.64
N CYS A 32 -5.21 -5.24 -10.46
CA CYS A 32 -5.73 -6.09 -11.53
C CYS A 32 -5.30 -5.47 -12.86
N GLY A 33 -4.15 -5.93 -13.38
CA GLY A 33 -3.46 -5.25 -14.48
C GLY A 33 -2.97 -3.86 -14.05
N ALA A 34 -3.37 -2.82 -14.78
CA ALA A 34 -3.02 -1.43 -14.47
C ALA A 34 -4.00 -0.72 -13.50
N ARG A 35 -5.00 -1.45 -12.97
CA ARG A 35 -6.06 -0.87 -12.14
C ARG A 35 -5.86 -1.21 -10.67
N LEU A 36 -5.92 -0.20 -9.81
CA LEU A 36 -5.74 -0.36 -8.36
C LEU A 36 -7.07 -0.72 -7.68
N VAL A 37 -7.00 -1.72 -6.80
CA VAL A 37 -8.08 -2.11 -5.90
C VAL A 37 -7.62 -1.82 -4.48
N THR A 38 -8.47 -1.12 -3.72
CA THR A 38 -8.22 -0.74 -2.34
C THR A 38 -9.34 -1.24 -1.43
N GLU A 39 -9.07 -1.27 -0.14
CA GLU A 39 -10.10 -1.49 0.87
C GLU A 39 -11.27 -0.50 0.74
N GLY A 40 -12.47 -0.93 1.13
CA GLY A 40 -13.70 -0.14 1.10
C GLY A 40 -14.49 -0.23 -0.21
N LEU A 41 -13.93 -0.80 -1.28
CA LEU A 41 -14.68 -1.09 -2.50
C LEU A 41 -15.70 -2.21 -2.28
N SER A 42 -16.88 -2.06 -2.90
CA SER A 42 -17.89 -3.11 -2.91
C SER A 42 -17.47 -4.28 -3.80
N ALA A 43 -18.02 -5.46 -3.53
CA ALA A 43 -17.80 -6.65 -4.35
C ALA A 43 -18.10 -6.40 -5.85
N TYR A 44 -19.13 -5.61 -6.14
CA TYR A 44 -19.48 -5.23 -7.52
C TYR A 44 -18.41 -4.38 -8.20
N GLU A 45 -17.85 -3.40 -7.48
CA GLU A 45 -16.77 -2.56 -8.01
C GLU A 45 -15.52 -3.39 -8.28
N VAL A 46 -15.18 -4.30 -7.37
CA VAL A 46 -14.05 -5.22 -7.57
C VAL A 46 -14.26 -6.08 -8.82
N LEU A 47 -15.45 -6.67 -9.01
CA LEU A 47 -15.77 -7.44 -10.22
C LEU A 47 -15.71 -6.60 -11.50
N LYS A 48 -16.10 -5.32 -11.45
CA LYS A 48 -15.96 -4.41 -12.60
C LYS A 48 -14.52 -4.06 -12.92
N ILE A 49 -13.65 -4.04 -11.90
CA ILE A 49 -12.24 -3.69 -12.05
C ILE A 49 -11.42 -4.90 -12.51
N CYS A 50 -11.61 -6.04 -11.85
CA CYS A 50 -10.79 -7.24 -12.00
C CYS A 50 -11.42 -8.33 -12.88
N GLY A 51 -12.74 -8.29 -13.09
CA GLY A 51 -13.48 -9.41 -13.65
C GLY A 51 -13.76 -10.52 -12.62
N PRO A 52 -14.23 -11.69 -13.06
CA PRO A 52 -14.47 -12.83 -12.20
C PRO A 52 -13.17 -13.36 -11.56
N PRO A 53 -13.18 -13.77 -10.27
CA PRO A 53 -12.03 -14.40 -9.63
C PRO A 53 -11.76 -15.80 -10.19
N ALA A 54 -10.55 -16.30 -9.97
CA ALA A 54 -10.18 -17.67 -10.33
C ALA A 54 -10.83 -18.70 -9.39
N TRP A 55 -11.00 -18.34 -8.12
CA TRP A 55 -11.64 -19.18 -7.13
C TRP A 55 -12.43 -18.36 -6.11
N ILE A 56 -13.57 -18.90 -5.68
CA ILE A 56 -14.42 -18.34 -4.64
C ILE A 56 -14.55 -19.40 -3.54
N SER A 57 -14.17 -19.04 -2.32
CA SER A 57 -14.43 -19.85 -1.13
C SER A 57 -15.65 -19.30 -0.41
N ALA A 58 -16.79 -19.97 -0.61
CA ALA A 58 -17.99 -19.68 0.16
C ALA A 58 -17.80 -20.16 1.62
N PRO A 59 -18.24 -19.37 2.61
CA PRO A 59 -18.12 -19.77 3.99
C PRO A 59 -19.05 -20.95 4.33
N ALA A 60 -18.62 -21.81 5.27
CA ALA A 60 -19.50 -22.87 5.78
C ALA A 60 -20.55 -22.31 6.75
N ASN A 61 -20.23 -21.19 7.41
CA ASN A 61 -21.09 -20.51 8.36
C ASN A 61 -21.46 -19.10 7.84
N PRO A 62 -22.72 -18.65 7.94
CA PRO A 62 -23.15 -17.34 7.40
C PRO A 62 -22.49 -16.10 8.04
N ILE A 63 -21.79 -16.28 9.17
CA ILE A 63 -21.06 -15.21 9.86
C ILE A 63 -19.60 -15.08 9.40
N GLU A 64 -19.11 -16.04 8.62
CA GLU A 64 -17.77 -16.00 8.05
C GLU A 64 -17.76 -15.16 6.77
N GLN A 65 -16.60 -14.60 6.45
CA GLN A 65 -16.42 -13.80 5.24
C GLN A 65 -16.17 -14.70 4.04
N GLU A 66 -16.75 -14.34 2.91
CA GLU A 66 -16.41 -14.92 1.62
C GLU A 66 -14.99 -14.51 1.21
N ALA A 67 -14.20 -15.45 0.70
CA ALA A 67 -12.85 -15.19 0.24
C ALA A 67 -12.72 -15.43 -1.26
N TRP A 68 -12.21 -14.43 -1.98
CA TRP A 68 -11.97 -14.49 -3.43
C TRP A 68 -10.48 -14.52 -3.73
N ILE A 69 -10.08 -15.40 -4.62
CA ILE A 69 -8.68 -15.58 -5.02
C ILE A 69 -8.53 -15.23 -6.49
N TYR A 70 -7.65 -14.27 -6.76
CA TYR A 70 -7.19 -13.91 -8.11
C TYR A 70 -5.79 -14.46 -8.33
N ASP A 71 -5.65 -15.33 -9.34
CA ASP A 71 -4.35 -15.85 -9.76
C ASP A 71 -3.82 -15.00 -10.90
N PHE A 72 -2.70 -14.31 -10.66
CA PHE A 72 -2.02 -13.47 -11.64
C PHE A 72 -0.85 -14.19 -12.33
N GLY A 73 -0.69 -15.49 -12.09
CA GLY A 73 0.41 -16.29 -12.59
C GLY A 73 1.74 -16.03 -11.87
N PRO A 74 2.83 -16.63 -12.37
CA PRO A 74 4.17 -16.40 -11.85
C PRO A 74 4.57 -14.95 -12.06
N ARG A 75 4.65 -14.18 -10.97
CA ARG A 75 5.37 -12.90 -10.97
C ARG A 75 6.84 -13.20 -11.19
N ASN A 76 7.38 -12.85 -12.36
CA ASN A 76 8.81 -12.85 -12.62
C ASN A 76 9.45 -11.71 -11.80
N SER A 77 9.69 -11.96 -10.51
CA SER A 77 10.53 -11.10 -9.68
C SER A 77 12.00 -11.30 -10.04
N SER A 78 12.35 -10.99 -11.29
CA SER A 78 13.71 -10.92 -11.81
C SER A 78 13.84 -9.67 -12.67
N GLU A 79 13.60 -8.52 -12.07
CA GLU A 79 14.07 -7.26 -12.61
C GLU A 79 15.07 -6.73 -11.55
N ASP A 80 16.33 -7.10 -11.76
CA ASP A 80 17.53 -6.50 -11.16
C ASP A 80 18.05 -5.45 -12.15
#